data_AF-A0A950UBQ5-F1
#
_entry.id   AF-A0A950UBQ5-F1
#
_cell.length_a   1.000
_cell.length_b   1.000
_cell.length_c   1.000
_cell.angle_alpha   90.00
_cell.angle_beta   90.00
_cell.angle_gamma   90.00
#
_symmetry.space_group_name_H-M   'P 1'
#
loop_
_entity.id
_entity.type
_entity.pdbx_description
1 polymer ?
#
loop_
_entity_poly.entity_id
_entity_poly.type
_entity_poly.pdbx_seq_one_letter_code
_entity_poly.pdbx_strand_id
1 'polypeptide(L)'
;MPNSWSALLHRAALAAAFLAGFAVQPALALDLFSRHQVTVQFATSDGKPMPDTEVRVFAPGEPNRPALTGRTDKDGKFEFPADEDGLWTAEARNGSEVARATVRVGGQTQKTEPLSPLWLIGGLLVLLVIAFWYRLMRIRRRRRP
;
A
#
# COMPACT_ATOMS: atom_id res chain seq x y z
N MET A 1 41.46 -41.43 -16.22
CA MET A 1 41.64 -40.04 -15.72
C MET A 1 40.28 -39.36 -15.72
N PRO A 2 39.66 -39.10 -14.56
CA PRO A 2 38.34 -38.46 -14.52
C PRO A 2 38.48 -36.94 -14.66
N ASN A 3 37.71 -36.36 -15.59
CA ASN A 3 37.72 -34.93 -15.91
C ASN A 3 37.28 -34.09 -14.70
N SER A 4 38.20 -33.32 -14.14
CA SER A 4 38.03 -32.42 -12.98
C SER A 4 37.05 -31.26 -13.19
N TRP A 5 36.50 -31.12 -14.40
CA TRP A 5 35.70 -29.98 -14.84
C TRP A 5 34.21 -30.09 -14.44
N SER A 6 33.67 -31.31 -14.29
CA SER A 6 32.29 -31.52 -13.81
C SER A 6 32.17 -31.29 -12.30
N ALA A 7 33.20 -31.63 -11.52
CA ALA A 7 33.20 -31.45 -10.07
C ALA A 7 33.24 -29.96 -9.64
N LEU A 8 33.88 -29.10 -10.44
CA LEU A 8 33.90 -27.65 -10.23
C LEU A 8 32.53 -27.01 -10.52
N LEU A 9 31.83 -27.47 -11.58
CA LEU A 9 30.50 -26.98 -11.94
C LEU A 9 29.43 -27.36 -10.92
N HIS A 10 29.47 -28.59 -10.37
CA HIS A 10 28.54 -29.01 -9.33
C HIS A 10 28.75 -28.27 -8.00
N ARG A 11 30.00 -27.96 -7.63
CA ARG A 11 30.33 -27.19 -6.43
C ARG A 11 29.91 -25.73 -6.52
N ALA A 12 30.04 -25.11 -7.70
CA ALA A 12 29.57 -23.75 -7.93
C ALA A 12 28.03 -23.64 -7.89
N ALA A 13 27.32 -24.65 -8.40
CA ALA A 13 25.86 -24.70 -8.37
C ALA A 13 25.28 -24.82 -6.94
N LEU A 14 25.93 -25.61 -6.08
CA LEU A 14 25.53 -25.75 -4.66
C LEU A 14 25.78 -24.48 -3.83
N ALA A 15 26.85 -23.72 -4.12
CA ALA A 15 27.14 -22.46 -3.44
C ALA A 15 26.14 -21.34 -3.83
N ALA A 16 25.70 -21.30 -5.10
CA ALA A 16 24.68 -20.34 -5.54
C ALA A 16 23.30 -20.61 -4.92
N ALA A 17 22.94 -21.88 -4.70
CA ALA A 17 21.69 -22.24 -4.02
C ALA A 17 21.69 -21.84 -2.54
N PHE A 18 22.85 -21.85 -1.87
CA PHE A 18 22.98 -21.44 -0.46
C PHE A 18 22.88 -19.91 -0.29
N LEU A 19 23.36 -19.12 -1.28
CA LEU A 19 23.23 -17.66 -1.28
C LEU A 19 21.80 -17.19 -1.63
N ALA A 20 21.03 -17.96 -2.38
CA ALA A 20 19.63 -17.66 -2.68
C ALA A 20 18.68 -17.92 -1.49
N GLY A 21 19.11 -18.71 -0.49
CA GLY A 21 18.34 -19.00 0.72
C GLY A 21 18.32 -17.85 1.75
N PHE A 22 19.25 -16.90 1.64
CA PHE A 22 19.25 -15.65 2.41
C PHE A 22 18.41 -14.55 1.73
N ALA A 23 17.28 -14.93 1.13
CA ALA A 23 16.24 -13.95 0.84
C ALA A 23 15.86 -13.30 2.17
N VAL A 24 16.06 -11.98 2.26
CA VAL A 24 15.65 -11.15 3.39
C VAL A 24 14.21 -11.52 3.70
N GLN A 25 13.99 -12.30 4.75
CA GLN A 25 12.64 -12.59 5.20
C GLN A 25 12.11 -11.25 5.72
N PRO A 26 11.06 -10.68 5.11
CA PRO A 26 10.52 -9.43 5.59
C PRO A 26 10.17 -9.61 7.07
N ALA A 27 10.68 -8.71 7.91
CA ALA A 27 10.34 -8.70 9.32
C ALA A 27 8.81 -8.63 9.44
N LEU A 28 8.23 -9.58 10.15
CA LEU A 28 6.78 -9.67 10.31
C LEU A 28 6.37 -8.57 11.30
N ALA A 29 5.79 -7.49 10.79
CA ALA A 29 5.18 -6.47 11.62
C ALA A 29 3.94 -7.08 12.30
N LEU A 30 4.05 -7.33 13.60
CA LEU A 30 2.93 -7.72 14.44
C LEU A 30 2.07 -6.49 14.68
N ASP A 31 1.16 -6.19 13.75
CA ASP A 31 0.12 -5.19 13.94
C ASP A 31 -0.97 -5.75 14.88
N LEU A 32 -0.61 -5.93 16.15
CA LEU A 32 -1.49 -6.47 17.18
C LEU A 32 -2.54 -5.44 17.65
N PHE A 33 -2.41 -4.19 17.21
CA PHE A 33 -3.30 -3.08 17.52
C PHE A 33 -3.37 -2.19 16.28
N SER A 34 -4.17 -2.56 15.28
CA SER A 34 -4.41 -1.75 14.09
C SER A 34 -5.25 -0.50 14.43
N ARG A 35 -4.67 0.36 15.27
CA ARG A 35 -5.26 1.64 15.67
C ARG A 35 -5.00 2.60 14.53
N HIS A 36 -6.04 2.87 13.76
CA HIS A 36 -5.96 3.86 12.71
C HIS A 36 -6.12 5.23 13.37
N GLN A 37 -5.15 6.13 13.18
CA GLN A 37 -5.33 7.52 13.54
C GLN A 37 -6.10 8.21 12.41
N VAL A 38 -7.28 8.73 12.72
CA VAL A 38 -8.12 9.43 11.74
C VAL A 38 -8.12 10.93 12.05
N THR A 39 -7.80 11.72 11.02
CA THR A 39 -7.90 13.18 11.08
C THR A 39 -9.04 13.64 10.16
N VAL A 40 -9.99 14.37 10.71
CA VAL A 40 -11.09 15.01 9.96
C VAL A 40 -10.98 16.53 10.09
N GLN A 41 -11.37 17.26 9.05
CA GLN A 41 -11.42 18.72 9.07
C GLN A 41 -12.85 19.19 8.80
N PHE A 42 -13.34 20.07 9.66
CA PHE A 42 -14.68 20.64 9.57
C PHE A 42 -14.61 22.10 9.15
N ALA A 43 -15.52 22.46 8.25
CA ALA A 43 -15.70 23.81 7.75
C ALA A 43 -17.20 24.15 7.70
N THR A 44 -17.52 25.44 7.83
CA THR A 44 -18.87 25.97 7.65
C THR A 44 -19.31 25.88 6.18
N SER A 45 -20.57 26.16 5.89
CA SER A 45 -21.11 26.22 4.52
C SER A 45 -20.31 27.13 3.58
N ASP A 46 -19.68 28.17 4.13
CA ASP A 46 -18.87 29.14 3.39
C ASP A 46 -17.41 28.68 3.21
N GLY A 47 -17.07 27.47 3.66
CA GLY A 47 -15.74 26.88 3.57
C GLY A 47 -14.75 27.36 4.64
N LYS A 48 -15.19 28.16 5.62
CA LYS A 48 -14.33 28.62 6.70
C LYS A 48 -14.12 27.50 7.73
N PRO A 49 -12.90 27.25 8.22
CA PRO A 49 -12.67 26.28 9.30
C PRO A 49 -13.55 26.53 10.52
N MET A 50 -13.96 25.46 11.18
CA MET A 50 -14.75 25.50 12.43
C MET A 50 -13.83 25.25 13.63
N PRO A 51 -13.15 26.27 14.19
CA PRO A 51 -12.25 26.07 15.33
C PRO A 51 -13.00 25.93 16.66
N ASP A 52 -12.35 25.28 17.64
CA ASP A 52 -12.86 25.11 19.01
C ASP A 52 -14.31 24.60 19.10
N THR A 53 -14.70 23.80 18.11
CA THR A 53 -16.08 23.33 17.91
C THR A 53 -16.24 21.95 18.52
N GLU A 54 -17.33 21.71 19.25
CA GLU A 54 -17.62 20.40 19.85
C GLU A 54 -17.77 19.34 18.76
N VAL A 55 -17.00 18.26 18.86
CA VAL A 55 -17.04 17.10 17.97
C VAL A 55 -17.49 15.88 18.75
N ARG A 56 -18.39 15.10 18.17
CA ARG A 56 -18.83 13.78 18.64
C ARG A 56 -18.51 12.75 17.58
N VAL A 57 -17.80 11.71 17.97
CA VAL A 57 -17.43 10.60 17.11
C VAL A 57 -18.26 9.38 17.48
N PHE A 58 -18.78 8.69 16.48
CA PHE A 58 -19.59 7.49 16.60
C PHE A 58 -18.86 6.32 15.94
N ALA A 59 -18.73 5.24 16.69
CA ALA A 59 -18.12 4.00 16.22
C ALA A 59 -19.04 3.26 15.24
N PRO A 60 -18.48 2.36 14.42
CA PRO A 60 -19.26 1.52 13.51
C PRO A 60 -20.33 0.73 14.28
N GLY A 61 -21.58 0.78 13.82
CA GLY A 61 -22.69 0.06 14.45
C GLY A 61 -23.31 0.73 15.68
N GLU A 62 -22.70 1.79 16.23
CA GLU A 62 -23.21 2.52 17.41
C GLU A 62 -23.54 4.00 17.12
N PRO A 63 -24.45 4.34 16.18
CA PRO A 63 -24.72 5.73 15.77
C PRO A 63 -25.39 6.60 16.84
N ASN A 64 -25.97 5.99 17.87
CA ASN A 64 -26.69 6.70 18.93
C ASN A 64 -25.83 6.95 20.19
N ARG A 65 -24.61 6.40 20.23
CA ARG A 65 -23.72 6.50 21.38
C ARG A 65 -22.37 7.06 20.94
N PRO A 66 -21.98 8.26 21.41
CA PRO A 66 -20.69 8.81 21.06
C PRO A 66 -19.58 7.96 21.72
N ALA A 67 -18.65 7.48 20.90
CA ALA A 67 -17.45 6.77 21.32
C ALA A 67 -16.38 7.75 21.87
N LEU A 68 -16.27 8.93 21.25
CA LEU A 68 -15.36 9.99 21.67
C LEU A 68 -16.04 11.35 21.53
N THR A 69 -15.72 12.26 22.43
CA THR A 69 -16.09 13.68 22.33
C THR A 69 -14.87 14.54 22.52
N GLY A 70 -14.78 15.64 21.78
CA GLY A 70 -13.67 16.58 21.91
C GLY A 70 -13.96 17.90 21.20
N ARG A 71 -12.90 18.64 20.88
CA ARG A 71 -13.01 19.90 20.14
C ARG A 71 -12.01 19.99 19.01
N THR A 72 -12.40 20.65 17.94
CA THR A 72 -11.50 20.95 16.81
C THR A 72 -10.40 21.93 17.21
N ASP A 73 -9.26 21.85 16.52
CA ASP A 73 -8.16 22.80 16.62
C ASP A 73 -8.46 24.13 15.89
N LYS A 74 -7.49 25.05 15.89
CA LYS A 74 -7.61 26.36 15.21
C LYS A 74 -7.88 26.29 13.70
N ASP A 75 -7.53 25.17 13.05
CA ASP A 75 -7.70 24.93 11.62
C ASP A 75 -8.97 24.09 11.36
N GLY A 76 -9.80 23.86 12.37
CA GLY A 76 -11.03 23.07 12.28
C GLY A 76 -10.79 21.56 12.22
N LYS A 77 -9.59 21.09 12.56
CA LYS A 77 -9.24 19.67 12.51
C LYS A 77 -9.52 18.99 13.83
N PHE A 78 -9.91 17.72 13.77
CA PHE A 78 -10.08 16.86 14.92
C PHE A 78 -9.45 15.51 14.62
N GLU A 79 -8.64 15.02 15.56
CA GLU A 79 -7.97 13.73 15.45
C GLU A 79 -8.53 12.77 16.49
N PHE A 80 -8.80 11.53 16.07
CA PHE A 80 -9.27 10.49 16.96
C PHE A 80 -8.69 9.12 16.59
N PRO A 81 -8.45 8.26 17.59
CA PRO A 81 -8.12 6.87 17.34
C PRO A 81 -9.37 6.09 16.93
N ALA A 82 -9.29 5.36 15.82
CA ALA A 82 -10.27 4.36 15.42
C ALA A 82 -9.71 2.97 15.76
N ASP A 83 -10.30 2.33 16.76
CA ASP A 83 -9.90 1.04 17.32
C ASP A 83 -10.51 -0.17 16.61
N GLU A 84 -11.56 0.06 15.83
CA GLU A 84 -12.26 -0.96 15.05
C GLU A 84 -12.39 -0.57 13.58
N ASP A 85 -12.35 -1.57 12.71
CA ASP A 85 -12.62 -1.41 11.29
C ASP A 85 -14.12 -1.16 11.06
N GLY A 86 -14.45 -0.21 10.19
CA GLY A 86 -15.82 0.06 9.79
C GLY A 86 -16.08 1.51 9.41
N LEU A 87 -17.35 1.87 9.39
CA LEU A 87 -17.79 3.21 9.03
C LEU A 87 -17.88 4.09 10.28
N TRP A 88 -16.88 4.95 10.48
CA TRP A 88 -16.83 5.93 11.55
C TRP A 88 -17.52 7.21 11.13
N THR A 89 -18.24 7.85 12.05
CA THR A 89 -18.89 9.14 11.79
C THR A 89 -18.46 10.16 12.82
N ALA A 90 -18.00 11.33 12.38
CA ALA A 90 -17.67 12.45 13.24
C ALA A 90 -18.61 13.63 12.93
N GLU A 91 -19.25 14.18 13.95
CA GLU A 91 -20.19 15.29 13.86
C GLU A 91 -19.65 16.47 14.67
N ALA A 92 -19.43 17.61 14.00
CA ALA A 92 -19.06 18.87 14.62
C ALA A 92 -20.29 19.79 14.72
N ARG A 93 -20.51 20.40 15.89
CA ARG A 93 -21.64 21.30 16.14
C ARG A 93 -21.16 22.69 16.58
N ASN A 94 -21.45 23.70 15.76
CA ASN A 94 -21.15 25.10 16.05
C ASN A 94 -22.43 25.93 16.06
N GLY A 95 -22.98 26.18 17.25
CA GLY A 95 -24.25 26.89 17.40
C GLY A 95 -25.40 26.14 16.71
N SER A 96 -25.98 26.75 15.66
CA SER A 96 -27.03 26.15 14.84
C SER A 96 -26.52 25.32 13.67
N GLU A 97 -25.21 25.36 13.37
CA GLU A 97 -24.62 24.66 12.23
C GLU A 97 -24.05 23.29 12.67
N VAL A 98 -24.29 22.28 11.84
CA VAL A 98 -23.82 20.90 12.06
C VAL A 98 -23.11 20.40 10.81
N ALA A 99 -21.85 20.02 10.95
CA ALA A 99 -21.05 19.40 9.90
C ALA A 99 -20.80 17.93 10.26
N ARG A 100 -20.97 17.03 9.30
CA ARG A 100 -20.78 15.59 9.50
C ARG A 100 -19.81 15.02 8.48
N ALA A 101 -18.82 14.29 8.96
CA ALA A 101 -17.85 13.57 8.15
C ALA A 101 -17.96 12.07 8.44
N THR A 102 -17.94 11.26 7.39
CA THR A 102 -17.96 9.80 7.50
C THR A 102 -16.69 9.23 6.89
N VAL A 103 -15.96 8.43 7.65
CA VAL A 103 -14.67 7.86 7.26
C VAL A 103 -14.77 6.34 7.36
N ARG A 104 -14.37 5.64 6.29
CA ARG A 104 -14.22 4.19 6.33
C ARG A 104 -12.82 3.85 6.82
N VAL A 105 -12.75 3.26 7.99
CA VAL A 105 -11.54 2.72 8.61
C VAL A 105 -11.51 1.22 8.32
N GLY A 106 -10.34 0.68 7.99
CA GLY A 106 -10.23 -0.71 7.58
C GLY A 106 -10.59 -0.94 6.12
N GLY A 107 -9.92 -1.93 5.54
CA GLY A 107 -9.90 -2.17 4.10
C GLY A 107 -8.73 -1.45 3.47
N GLN A 108 -7.75 -2.22 2.99
CA GLN A 108 -6.72 -1.64 2.16
C GLN A 108 -7.40 -1.10 0.90
N THR A 109 -7.43 0.22 0.73
CA THR A 109 -7.21 0.76 -0.60
C THR A 109 -5.79 0.40 -0.97
N GLN A 110 -5.59 -0.89 -1.31
CA GLN A 110 -4.54 -1.28 -2.21
C GLN A 110 -4.75 -0.35 -3.39
N LYS A 111 -3.90 0.68 -3.48
CA LYS A 111 -3.64 1.30 -4.76
C LYS A 111 -3.20 0.13 -5.63
N THR A 112 -4.14 -0.41 -6.37
CA THR A 112 -3.89 -1.40 -7.41
C THR A 112 -3.00 -0.66 -8.39
N GLU A 113 -1.68 -0.71 -8.17
CA GLU A 113 -0.74 -0.23 -9.16
C GLU A 113 -1.01 -1.07 -10.40
N PRO A 114 -1.54 -0.47 -11.48
CA PRO A 114 -2.12 -1.23 -12.59
C PRO A 114 -1.07 -2.08 -13.30
N LEU A 115 0.22 -1.78 -13.11
CA LEU A 115 1.36 -2.53 -13.65
C LEU A 115 2.48 -2.59 -12.61
N SER A 116 2.64 -3.74 -11.98
CA SER A 116 3.83 -4.05 -11.18
C SER A 116 5.10 -3.85 -12.03
N PRO A 117 6.14 -3.15 -11.53
CA PRO A 117 7.41 -2.97 -12.23
C PRO A 117 8.05 -4.28 -12.72
N LEU A 118 7.78 -5.40 -12.03
CA LEU A 118 8.28 -6.72 -12.41
C LEU A 118 7.69 -7.23 -13.73
N TRP A 119 6.42 -6.92 -14.02
CA TRP A 119 5.78 -7.28 -15.29
C TRP A 119 6.38 -6.49 -16.46
N LEU A 120 6.71 -5.21 -16.25
CA LEU A 120 7.38 -4.37 -17.25
C LEU A 120 8.78 -4.90 -17.57
N ILE A 121 9.57 -5.23 -16.54
CA ILE A 121 10.92 -5.77 -16.71
C ILE A 121 10.86 -7.16 -17.38
N GLY A 122 9.93 -8.02 -16.97
CA GLY A 122 9.73 -9.33 -17.57
C GLY A 122 9.36 -9.25 -19.06
N GLY A 123 8.40 -8.40 -19.40
CA GLY A 123 8.00 -8.17 -20.80
C GLY A 123 9.14 -7.62 -21.67
N LEU A 124 9.92 -6.68 -21.13
CA LEU A 124 11.09 -6.13 -21.82
C LEU A 124 12.15 -7.20 -22.12
N LEU A 125 12.46 -8.08 -21.16
CA LEU A 125 13.44 -9.15 -21.35
C LEU A 125 12.98 -10.15 -22.41
N VAL A 126 11.70 -10.52 -22.43
CA VAL A 126 11.13 -11.41 -23.46
C VAL A 126 11.27 -10.77 -24.86
N LEU A 127 10.94 -9.49 -25.00
CA LEU A 127 11.10 -8.77 -26.27
C LEU A 127 12.56 -8.72 -26.73
N LEU A 128 13.51 -8.52 -25.81
CA LEU A 128 14.93 -8.51 -26.13
C LEU A 128 15.42 -9.90 -26.60
N VAL A 129 14.96 -10.98 -25.97
CA VAL A 129 15.28 -12.35 -26.40
C VAL A 129 14.75 -12.63 -27.80
N ILE A 130 13.49 -12.26 -28.08
CA ILE A 130 12.87 -12.43 -29.41
C ILE A 130 13.62 -11.62 -30.47
N ALA A 131 13.95 -10.35 -30.17
CA ALA A 131 14.68 -9.48 -31.09
C ALA A 131 16.08 -10.02 -31.40
N PHE A 132 16.78 -10.52 -30.37
CA PHE A 132 18.10 -11.13 -30.53
C PHE A 132 18.04 -12.41 -31.37
N TRP A 133 17.05 -13.26 -31.11
CA TRP A 133 16.80 -14.48 -31.89
C TRP A 133 16.50 -14.16 -33.35
N TYR A 134 15.65 -13.16 -33.61
CA TYR A 134 15.33 -12.70 -34.95
C TYR A 134 16.57 -12.16 -35.69
N ARG A 135 17.41 -11.39 -34.98
CA ARG A 135 18.67 -10.85 -35.54
C ARG A 135 19.64 -11.97 -35.93
N LEU A 136 19.79 -12.99 -35.09
CA LEU A 136 20.63 -14.16 -35.39
C LEU A 136 20.10 -14.96 -36.59
N MET A 137 18.79 -15.21 -36.65
CA MET A 137 18.18 -15.91 -37.78
C MET A 137 18.33 -15.14 -39.09
N ARG A 138 18.18 -13.81 -39.05
CA ARG A 138 18.34 -12.94 -40.23
C ARG A 138 19.77 -12.97 -40.78
N ILE A 139 20.77 -12.98 -39.91
CA ILE A 139 22.19 -13.09 -40.31
C ILE A 139 22.47 -14.46 -40.93
N ARG A 140 21.91 -15.55 -40.37
CA ARG A 140 22.06 -16.91 -40.91
C ARG A 140 21.41 -17.08 -42.28
N ARG A 141 20.26 -16.45 -42.55
CA ARG A 141 19.58 -16.51 -43.86
C ARG A 141 20.31 -15.80 -44.99
N ARG A 142 21.17 -14.81 -44.70
CA ARG A 142 21.99 -14.13 -45.72
C ARG A 142 23.24 -14.92 -46.13
N ARG A 143 23.52 -16.07 -45.51
CA ARG A 143 24.69 -16.91 -45.78
C ARG A 143 24.36 -18.24 -46.47
N ARG A 144 23.14 -18.41 -46.98
CA ARG A 144 22.83 -19.53 -47.88
C ARG A 144 22.86 -19.01 -49.31
N PRO A 145 23.89 -19.33 -50.12
CA PRO A 145 23.85 -19.17 -51.57
C PRO A 145 22.80 -20.10 -52.19
#